data_AF-A0A2W6B8A4-F1
#
_entry.id   AF-A0A2W6B8A4-F1
#
_cell.length_a   1.000
_cell.length_b   1.000
_cell.length_c   1.000
_cell.angle_alpha   90.00
_cell.angle_beta   90.00
_cell.angle_gamma   90.00
#
_symmetry.space_group_name_H-M   'P 1'
#
loop_
_entity.id
_entity.type
_entity.pdbx_description
1 polymer ?
#
loop_
_entity_poly.entity_id
_entity_poly.type
_entity_poly.pdbx_seq_one_letter_code
_entity_poly.pdbx_strand_id
1 'polypeptide(L)'
;MLETAVVYKEHWGRVLAERARSGATGPEPVPHPDDVIIDPETGEVRFDGPVEEEQKAAEKWLRAKSPELMRRLMQINEQLESDPENSELRKEQRELAKIVDWLRDDTLKCSMKRTIRDALRRAPEKSRKD
;
A
#
# COMPACT_ATOMS: atom_id res chain seq x y z
N MET A 1 17.56 5.33 14.92
CA MET A 1 16.51 5.09 13.90
C MET A 1 16.34 3.60 13.63
N LEU A 2 17.40 2.88 13.26
CA LEU A 2 17.36 1.42 13.09
C LEU A 2 16.77 0.66 14.29
N GLU A 3 17.31 0.87 15.48
CA GLU A 3 16.82 0.22 16.71
C GLU A 3 15.33 0.48 16.95
N THR A 4 14.89 1.73 16.79
CA THR A 4 13.46 2.11 16.89
C THR A 4 12.60 1.35 15.87
N ALA A 5 13.07 1.21 14.62
CA ALA A 5 12.35 0.50 13.57
C ALA A 5 12.26 -1.01 13.84
N VAL A 6 13.32 -1.62 14.39
CA VAL A 6 13.33 -3.03 14.80
C VAL A 6 12.33 -3.26 15.93
N VAL A 7 12.42 -2.48 17.01
CA VAL A 7 11.50 -2.56 18.16
C VAL A 7 10.06 -2.36 17.71
N TYR A 8 9.82 -1.42 16.80
CA TYR A 8 8.50 -1.16 16.23
C TYR A 8 7.94 -2.38 15.49
N LYS A 9 8.74 -2.99 14.60
CA LYS A 9 8.35 -4.20 13.85
C LYS A 9 8.08 -5.38 14.77
N GLU A 10 8.91 -5.60 15.78
CA GLU A 10 8.73 -6.70 16.73
C GLU A 10 7.44 -6.53 17.54
N HIS A 11 7.20 -5.33 18.07
CA HIS A 11 5.99 -5.02 18.84
C HIS A 11 4.73 -5.27 18.00
N TRP A 12 4.64 -4.63 16.83
CA TRP A 12 3.45 -4.74 15.98
C TRP A 12 3.32 -6.11 15.34
N GLY A 13 4.42 -6.78 15.00
CA GLY A 13 4.41 -8.17 14.53
C GLY A 13 3.73 -9.09 15.53
N ARG A 14 4.05 -8.96 16.83
CA ARG A 14 3.41 -9.73 17.90
C ARG A 14 1.92 -9.39 18.05
N VAL A 15 1.57 -8.10 18.09
CA VAL A 15 0.18 -7.65 18.26
C VAL A 15 -0.70 -8.12 17.10
N LEU A 16 -0.25 -7.94 15.85
CA LEU A 16 -1.00 -8.33 14.67
C LEU A 16 -1.11 -9.85 14.52
N ALA A 17 -0.09 -10.61 14.91
CA ALA A 17 -0.15 -12.06 14.95
C ALA A 17 -1.15 -12.57 16.00
N GLU A 18 -1.20 -11.94 17.18
CA GLU A 18 -2.17 -12.28 18.22
C GLU A 18 -3.61 -11.96 17.79
N ARG A 19 -3.82 -10.80 17.16
CA ARG A 19 -5.12 -10.44 16.57
C ARG A 19 -5.56 -11.46 15.52
N ALA A 20 -4.63 -11.91 14.67
CA ALA A 20 -4.93 -12.92 13.65
C ALA A 20 -5.30 -14.28 14.25
N ARG A 21 -4.66 -14.71 15.35
CA ARG A 21 -4.99 -15.97 16.05
C ARG A 21 -6.31 -15.91 16.82
N SER A 22 -6.56 -14.80 17.50
CA SER A 22 -7.73 -14.61 18.37
C SER A 22 -8.99 -14.16 17.63
N GLY A 23 -8.84 -13.65 16.40
CA GLY A 23 -9.92 -12.99 15.65
C GLY A 23 -10.23 -11.58 16.15
N ALA A 24 -9.43 -11.03 17.07
CA ALA A 24 -9.61 -9.68 17.58
C ALA A 24 -9.35 -8.63 16.48
N THR A 25 -10.20 -7.60 16.44
CA THR A 25 -10.04 -6.45 15.55
C THR A 25 -9.46 -5.25 16.32
N GLY A 26 -8.90 -4.29 15.59
CA GLY A 26 -8.35 -3.07 16.18
C GLY A 26 -7.82 -2.13 15.11
N PRO A 27 -7.40 -0.91 15.49
CA PRO A 27 -6.82 0.03 14.54
C PRO A 27 -5.54 -0.54 13.93
N GLU A 28 -5.37 -0.36 12.63
CA GLU A 28 -4.13 -0.66 11.93
C GLU A 28 -3.08 0.42 12.27
N PRO A 29 -1.84 0.06 12.64
CA PRO A 29 -0.80 1.02 12.93
C PRO A 29 -0.44 1.92 11.76
N VAL A 30 0.16 3.07 12.07
CA VAL A 30 0.77 3.99 11.10
C VAL A 30 2.15 4.40 11.61
N PRO A 31 3.23 4.13 10.85
CA PRO A 31 3.28 3.32 9.62
C PRO A 31 2.92 1.84 9.86
N HIS A 32 2.39 1.12 8.87
CA HIS A 32 2.21 -0.33 9.03
C HIS A 32 3.60 -1.02 9.12
N PRO A 33 3.83 -2.03 9.98
CA PRO A 33 5.14 -2.67 10.12
C PRO A 33 5.69 -3.27 8.81
N ASP A 34 4.83 -3.76 7.92
CA ASP A 34 5.21 -4.24 6.57
C ASP A 34 5.72 -3.12 5.64
N ASP A 35 5.37 -1.87 5.92
CA ASP A 35 5.80 -0.71 5.12
C ASP A 35 7.08 -0.09 5.65
N VAL A 36 7.52 -0.48 6.85
CA VAL A 36 8.86 -0.19 7.35
C VAL A 36 9.82 -1.19 6.70
N ILE A 37 10.82 -0.74 5.98
CA ILE A 37 11.83 -1.59 5.33
C ILE A 37 13.16 -1.30 6.01
N ILE A 38 13.84 -2.37 6.42
CA ILE A 38 15.15 -2.29 7.08
C ILE A 38 16.12 -3.06 6.19
N ASP A 39 17.13 -2.36 5.69
CA ASP A 39 18.25 -3.00 5.02
C ASP A 39 19.17 -3.63 6.08
N PRO A 40 19.34 -4.97 6.08
CA PRO A 40 20.14 -5.65 7.10
C PRO A 40 21.66 -5.44 6.95
N GLU A 41 22.14 -5.06 5.76
CA GLU A 41 23.56 -4.83 5.49
C GLU A 41 23.97 -3.41 5.88
N THR A 42 23.16 -2.43 5.50
CA THR A 42 23.47 -1.00 5.72
C THR A 42 22.83 -0.43 6.98
N GLY A 43 21.78 -1.08 7.49
CA GLY A 43 20.94 -0.54 8.57
C GLY A 43 20.02 0.61 8.13
N GLU A 44 19.92 0.89 6.82
CA GLU A 44 19.04 1.94 6.29
C GLU A 44 17.57 1.59 6.54
N VAL A 45 16.81 2.59 7.01
CA VAL A 45 15.36 2.47 7.24
C VAL A 45 14.62 3.28 6.19
N ARG A 46 13.73 2.61 5.45
CA ARG A 46 12.88 3.22 4.41
C ARG A 46 11.41 2.93 4.70
N PHE A 47 10.53 3.77 4.17
CA PHE A 47 9.08 3.60 4.30
C PHE A 47 8.45 3.48 2.90
N ASP A 48 7.67 2.41 2.69
CA ASP A 48 6.92 2.12 1.44
C ASP A 48 5.41 2.13 1.74
N GLY A 49 4.94 3.23 2.32
CA GLY A 49 3.57 3.45 2.76
C GLY A 49 3.44 4.72 3.61
N PRO A 50 2.22 5.02 4.11
CA PRO A 50 1.98 6.22 4.88
C PRO A 50 2.69 6.15 6.23
N VAL A 51 3.37 7.23 6.60
CA VAL A 51 4.04 7.39 7.89
C VAL A 51 3.25 8.28 8.86
N GLU A 52 2.22 8.95 8.35
CA GLU A 52 1.30 9.82 9.08
C GLU A 52 -0.16 9.42 8.83
N GLU A 53 -1.05 9.71 9.79
CA GLU A 53 -2.47 9.37 9.70
C GLU A 53 -3.17 10.13 8.56
N GLU A 54 -2.75 11.37 8.32
CA GLU A 54 -3.23 12.23 7.24
C GLU A 54 -2.91 11.62 5.86
N GLN A 55 -1.70 11.07 5.70
CA GLN A 55 -1.29 10.38 4.47
C GLN A 55 -2.15 9.14 4.25
N LYS A 56 -2.35 8.33 5.29
CA LYS A 56 -3.22 7.15 5.22
C LYS A 56 -4.67 7.51 4.91
N ALA A 57 -5.18 8.62 5.46
CA ALA A 57 -6.51 9.13 5.16
C ALA A 57 -6.63 9.59 3.69
N ALA A 58 -5.61 10.30 3.18
CA ALA A 58 -5.55 10.72 1.79
C ALA A 58 -5.50 9.52 0.84
N GLU A 59 -4.67 8.51 1.13
CA GLU A 59 -4.63 7.26 0.35
C GLU A 59 -5.98 6.54 0.38
N LYS A 60 -6.62 6.43 1.54
CA LYS A 60 -7.94 5.81 1.67
C LYS A 60 -8.99 6.55 0.84
N TRP A 61 -8.97 7.88 0.89
CA TRP A 61 -9.85 8.72 0.08
C TRP A 61 -9.61 8.49 -1.42
N LEU A 62 -8.34 8.45 -1.84
CA LEU A 62 -7.96 8.24 -3.23
C LEU A 62 -8.40 6.85 -3.75
N ARG A 63 -8.23 5.81 -2.93
CA ARG A 63 -8.75 4.46 -3.22
C ARG A 63 -10.26 4.46 -3.42
N ALA A 64 -11.00 5.17 -2.57
CA ALA A 64 -12.45 5.29 -2.69
C ALA A 64 -12.88 6.01 -3.98
N LYS A 65 -12.04 6.95 -4.46
CA LYS A 65 -12.25 7.69 -5.71
C LYS A 65 -11.78 6.96 -6.97
N SER A 66 -11.06 5.85 -6.83
CA SER A 66 -10.51 5.07 -7.94
C SER A 66 -11.52 4.81 -9.10
N PRO A 67 -12.77 4.36 -8.85
CA PRO A 67 -13.72 4.13 -9.95
C PRO A 67 -14.10 5.41 -10.72
N GLU A 68 -14.17 6.54 -10.04
CA GLU A 68 -14.49 7.84 -10.63
C GLU A 68 -13.33 8.35 -11.49
N LEU A 69 -12.09 8.20 -10.99
CA LEU A 69 -10.87 8.58 -11.71
C LEU A 69 -10.67 7.73 -12.97
N MET A 70 -10.89 6.42 -12.88
CA MET A 70 -10.83 5.53 -14.06
C MET A 70 -11.88 5.92 -15.10
N ARG A 71 -13.12 6.21 -14.68
CA ARG A 71 -14.17 6.66 -15.60
C ARG A 71 -13.81 7.99 -16.26
N ARG A 72 -13.26 8.94 -15.51
CA ARG A 72 -12.83 10.23 -16.05
C ARG A 72 -11.70 10.05 -17.07
N LEU A 73 -10.74 9.15 -16.81
CA LEU A 73 -9.66 8.86 -17.76
C LEU A 73 -10.20 8.27 -19.07
N MET A 74 -11.18 7.36 -18.99
CA MET A 74 -11.85 6.83 -20.17
C MET A 74 -12.55 7.93 -20.99
N GLN A 75 -13.28 8.83 -20.33
CA GLN A 75 -13.95 9.95 -21.00
C GLN A 75 -12.96 10.89 -21.68
N ILE A 76 -11.83 11.20 -21.04
CA ILE A 76 -10.80 12.05 -21.63
C ILE A 76 -10.18 11.37 -22.85
N ASN A 77 -9.93 10.05 -22.78
CA ASN A 77 -9.42 9.30 -23.94
C ASN A 77 -10.40 9.39 -25.13
N GLU A 78 -11.70 9.19 -24.90
CA GLU A 78 -12.74 9.32 -25.93
C GLU A 78 -12.81 10.74 -26.52
N GLN A 79 -12.69 11.77 -25.68
CA GLN A 79 -12.66 13.15 -26.14
C GLN A 79 -11.42 13.44 -27.00
N LEU A 80 -10.26 12.89 -26.62
CA LEU A 80 -9.02 13.00 -27.39
C LEU A 80 -9.05 12.19 -28.70
N GLU A 81 -9.88 11.15 -28.83
CA GLU A 81 -10.11 10.51 -30.12
C GLU A 81 -10.81 11.46 -31.11
N SER A 82 -11.71 12.32 -30.60
CA SER A 82 -12.45 13.29 -31.41
C SER A 82 -11.69 14.61 -31.62
N ASP A 83 -10.92 15.06 -30.63
CA ASP A 83 -10.11 16.28 -30.67
C ASP A 83 -8.69 15.99 -30.17
N PRO A 84 -7.83 15.37 -31.02
CA PRO A 84 -6.51 14.91 -30.58
C PRO A 84 -5.60 16.04 -30.11
N GLU A 85 -5.71 17.24 -30.68
CA GLU A 85 -4.81 18.37 -30.40
C GLU A 85 -5.22 19.21 -29.18
N ASN A 86 -6.25 18.79 -28.45
CA ASN A 86 -6.69 19.46 -27.24
C ASN A 86 -5.62 19.40 -26.13
N SER A 87 -4.86 20.47 -26.01
CA SER A 87 -3.71 20.52 -25.08
C SER A 87 -4.11 20.43 -23.61
N GLU A 88 -5.32 20.87 -23.24
CA GLU A 88 -5.81 20.80 -21.86
C GLU A 88 -6.22 19.37 -21.50
N LEU A 89 -6.95 18.69 -22.40
CA LEU A 89 -7.29 17.28 -22.21
C LEU A 89 -6.04 16.40 -22.16
N ARG A 90 -5.00 16.66 -22.97
CA ARG A 90 -3.71 15.94 -22.89
C ARG A 90 -2.98 16.16 -21.55
N LYS A 91 -3.10 17.34 -20.93
CA LYS A 91 -2.54 17.59 -19.59
C LYS A 91 -3.32 16.81 -18.53
N GLU A 92 -4.66 16.91 -18.57
CA GLU A 92 -5.53 16.22 -17.63
C GLU A 92 -5.36 14.70 -17.74
N GLN A 93 -5.32 14.15 -18.96
CA GLN A 93 -5.04 12.74 -19.23
C GLN A 93 -3.74 12.28 -18.58
N ARG A 94 -2.64 13.04 -18.74
CA ARG A 94 -1.33 12.68 -18.19
C ARG A 94 -1.33 12.66 -16.66
N GLU A 95 -1.91 13.67 -16.03
CA GLU A 95 -1.97 13.72 -14.56
C GLU A 95 -2.87 12.60 -14.02
N LEU A 96 -4.02 12.39 -14.64
CA LEU A 96 -4.95 11.36 -14.23
C LEU A 96 -4.41 9.94 -14.47
N ALA A 97 -3.68 9.72 -15.57
CA ALA A 97 -3.02 8.45 -15.86
C ALA A 97 -1.98 8.11 -14.78
N LYS A 98 -1.15 9.08 -14.34
CA LYS A 98 -0.20 8.85 -13.24
C LYS A 98 -0.90 8.39 -11.97
N ILE A 99 -2.03 9.01 -11.63
CA ILE A 99 -2.81 8.66 -10.43
C ILE A 99 -3.41 7.25 -10.56
N VAL A 100 -3.98 6.92 -11.73
CA VAL A 100 -4.57 5.61 -11.99
C VAL A 100 -3.50 4.50 -12.02
N ASP A 101 -2.35 4.77 -12.63
CA ASP A 101 -1.21 3.84 -12.66
C ASP A 101 -0.67 3.60 -11.24
N TRP A 102 -0.49 4.67 -10.45
CA TRP A 102 -0.12 4.54 -9.05
C TRP A 102 -1.14 3.70 -8.27
N LEU A 103 -2.45 3.96 -8.43
CA LEU A 103 -3.51 3.19 -7.78
C LEU A 103 -3.49 1.71 -8.18
N ARG A 104 -3.17 1.40 -9.43
CA ARG A 104 -3.06 0.03 -9.93
C ARG A 104 -1.86 -0.67 -9.30
N ASP A 105 -0.69 -0.04 -9.33
CA ASP A 105 0.54 -0.59 -8.74
C ASP A 105 0.38 -0.79 -7.24
N ASP A 106 -0.17 0.19 -6.55
CA ASP A 106 -0.45 0.15 -5.12
C ASP A 106 -1.50 -0.94 -4.77
N THR A 107 -2.56 -1.11 -5.57
CA THR A 107 -3.53 -2.20 -5.37
C THR A 107 -2.86 -3.57 -5.52
N LEU A 108 -2.00 -3.74 -6.54
CA LEU A 108 -1.22 -4.97 -6.74
C LEU A 108 -0.26 -5.22 -5.57
N LYS A 109 0.45 -4.18 -5.12
CA LYS A 109 1.36 -4.25 -3.95
C LYS A 109 0.61 -4.64 -2.68
N CYS A 110 -0.50 -3.99 -2.35
CA CYS A 110 -1.29 -4.30 -1.16
C CYS A 110 -1.86 -5.72 -1.21
N SER A 111 -2.37 -6.16 -2.36
CA SER A 111 -2.86 -7.53 -2.55
C SER A 111 -1.75 -8.57 -2.36
N MET A 112 -0.56 -8.30 -2.93
CA MET A 112 0.60 -9.18 -2.81
C MET A 112 1.12 -9.24 -1.37
N LYS A 113 1.36 -8.08 -0.72
CA LYS A 113 1.79 -7.98 0.69
C LYS A 113 0.82 -8.74 1.60
N ARG A 114 -0.49 -8.57 1.39
CA ARG A 114 -1.52 -9.30 2.15
C ARG A 114 -1.48 -10.80 1.90
N THR A 115 -1.38 -11.24 0.65
CA THR A 115 -1.31 -12.67 0.30
C THR A 115 -0.09 -13.33 0.93
N ILE A 116 1.09 -12.72 0.83
CA ILE A 116 2.33 -13.21 1.44
C ILE A 116 2.18 -13.28 2.96
N ARG A 117 1.65 -12.23 3.59
CA ARG A 117 1.40 -12.19 5.04
C ARG A 117 0.48 -13.31 5.48
N ASP A 118 -0.65 -13.50 4.80
CA ASP A 118 -1.62 -14.55 5.13
C ASP A 118 -1.02 -15.94 4.88
N ALA A 119 -0.20 -16.12 3.84
CA ALA A 119 0.52 -17.37 3.58
C ALA A 119 1.56 -17.69 4.67
N LEU A 120 2.37 -16.71 5.09
CA LEU A 120 3.33 -16.85 6.18
C LEU A 120 2.64 -17.17 7.52
N ARG A 121 1.47 -16.57 7.79
CA ARG A 121 0.66 -16.87 8.98
C ARG A 121 0.04 -18.26 8.96
N ARG A 122 -0.25 -18.80 7.77
CA ARG A 122 -0.81 -20.14 7.58
C ARG A 122 0.26 -21.24 7.51
N ALA A 123 1.54 -20.88 7.35
CA ALA A 123 2.61 -21.85 7.36
C ALA A 123 2.66 -22.52 8.73
N PRO A 124 2.50 -23.86 8.82
CA PRO A 124 2.72 -24.55 10.07
C PRO A 124 4.19 -24.34 10.48
N GLU A 125 4.44 -24.12 11.78
CA GLU A 125 5.79 -24.12 12.36
C GLU A 125 6.50 -25.44 11.98
N LYS A 126 7.20 -25.45 10.85
CA LYS A 126 8.05 -26.57 10.48
C LYS A 126 9.38 -26.38 11.20
N SER A 127 9.57 -27.26 12.19
CA SER A 127 10.85 -27.73 12.74
C SER A 127 11.48 -26.90 13.85
N ARG A 128 10.96 -27.07 15.07
CA ARG A 128 11.82 -27.50 16.18
C ARG A 128 11.47 -28.95 16.52
N LYS A 129 12.14 -29.88 15.84
CA LYS A 129 12.21 -31.27 16.26
C LYS A 129 13.70 -31.64 16.34
N ASP A 130 14.06 -32.03 17.56
CA ASP A 130 15.27 -32.66 18.07
C ASP A 130 16.53 -31.78 18.26
#